data_AF-A0A8S3DGL8-F1
#
_entry.id   AF-A0A8S3DGL8-F1
#
_cell.length_a   1.000
_cell.length_b   1.000
_cell.length_c   1.000
_cell.angle_alpha   90.00
_cell.angle_beta   90.00
_cell.angle_gamma   90.00
#
_symmetry.space_group_name_H-M   'P 1'
#
loop_
_entity.id
_entity.type
_entity.pdbx_description
1 polymer ?
#
loop_
_entity_poly.entity_id
_entity_poly.type
_entity_poly.pdbx_seq_one_letter_code
_entity_poly.pdbx_strand_id
1 'polypeptide(L)'
;MVELKFRCAVNPPADINNSGKPPKKLSENLFIYSSTMRQYLSADKEKELIETANTLMAKGKGLLAADESTASMLKRFQSIGIENNEENRRLYRQLLLTGSKDLANYISGVIFFHETFYQCDNNGKPFREILKDNGIIPGIKVDKGLVPLAGTNGENTTQGLDNLSERCAQYYRDGARFAKWRCALKIGDGLPSELCIRETSNVLARYASICQQVLRKFSFFSGFRTD
;
A
#
# COMPACT_ATOMS: atom_id res chain seq x y z
N MET A 1 -16.70 16.49 0.74
CA MET A 1 -16.50 15.32 1.63
C MET A 1 -17.32 14.18 1.04
N VAL A 2 -16.67 13.29 0.28
CA VAL A 2 -17.33 12.12 -0.33
C VAL A 2 -16.93 10.91 0.51
N GLU A 3 -17.88 10.37 1.26
CA GLU A 3 -17.71 9.16 2.04
C GLU A 3 -17.80 7.95 1.08
N LEU A 4 -16.66 7.49 0.57
CA LEU A 4 -16.57 6.24 -0.18
C LEU A 4 -16.52 5.06 0.80
N LYS A 5 -17.69 4.60 1.24
CA LYS A 5 -17.84 3.30 1.90
C LYS A 5 -17.60 2.19 0.86
N PHE A 6 -16.38 1.65 0.82
CA PHE A 6 -16.11 0.38 0.13
C PHE A 6 -16.75 -0.76 0.95
N ARG A 7 -18.03 -1.03 0.73
CA ARG A 7 -18.59 -2.37 0.98
C ARG A 7 -18.28 -3.22 -0.24
N CYS A 8 -17.47 -4.25 -0.08
CA CYS A 8 -17.31 -5.30 -1.08
C CYS A 8 -18.64 -6.07 -1.16
N ALA A 9 -19.55 -5.60 -2.02
CA ALA A 9 -20.77 -6.31 -2.36
C ALA A 9 -20.47 -7.15 -3.60
N VAL A 10 -20.14 -8.42 -3.40
CA VAL A 10 -20.19 -9.41 -4.49
C VAL A 10 -21.67 -9.68 -4.73
N ASN A 11 -22.25 -9.08 -5.77
CA ASN A 11 -23.60 -9.41 -6.17
C ASN A 11 -23.61 -10.85 -6.72
N PRO A 12 -24.49 -11.74 -6.23
CA PRO A 12 -24.64 -13.06 -6.82
C PRO A 12 -25.18 -12.94 -8.26
N PRO A 13 -24.89 -13.91 -9.14
CA PRO A 13 -25.35 -13.87 -10.52
C PRO A 13 -26.89 -13.83 -10.58
N ALA A 14 -27.41 -13.01 -11.49
CA ALA A 14 -28.85 -12.86 -11.71
C ALA A 14 -29.43 -14.17 -12.26
N ASP A 15 -30.38 -14.75 -11.53
CA ASP A 15 -31.12 -15.92 -11.97
C ASP A 15 -32.17 -15.47 -13.01
N ILE A 16 -31.79 -15.55 -14.28
CA ILE A 16 -32.70 -15.45 -15.43
C ILE A 16 -33.55 -16.72 -15.43
N ASN A 17 -34.66 -16.72 -14.66
CA ASN A 17 -35.91 -17.46 -14.89
C ASN A 17 -36.70 -17.59 -13.58
N ASN A 18 -37.57 -16.63 -13.23
CA ASN A 18 -38.95 -16.96 -12.83
C ASN A 18 -39.82 -15.73 -12.56
N SER A 19 -41.06 -15.85 -13.03
CA SER A 19 -42.18 -14.94 -12.84
C SER A 19 -42.57 -14.73 -11.37
N GLY A 20 -42.72 -13.47 -10.98
CA GLY A 20 -43.76 -12.97 -10.07
C GLY A 20 -44.02 -13.73 -8.76
N LYS A 21 -43.13 -13.60 -7.78
CA LYS A 21 -43.40 -13.49 -6.31
C LYS A 21 -42.06 -13.38 -5.57
N PRO A 22 -41.91 -12.53 -4.54
CA PRO A 22 -40.67 -12.46 -3.77
C PRO A 22 -40.50 -13.77 -2.96
N PRO A 23 -39.36 -14.47 -3.05
CA PRO A 23 -39.16 -15.70 -2.30
C PRO A 23 -38.98 -15.37 -0.82
N LYS A 24 -39.81 -15.98 0.05
CA LYS A 24 -39.69 -15.93 1.53
C LYS A 24 -38.41 -16.59 2.10
N LYS A 25 -37.40 -16.87 1.27
CA LYS A 25 -36.17 -17.62 1.61
C LYS A 25 -34.87 -16.80 1.59
N LEU A 26 -34.96 -15.48 1.51
CA LEU A 26 -33.78 -14.60 1.49
C LEU A 26 -33.17 -14.36 2.87
N SER A 27 -33.95 -14.45 3.95
CA SER A 27 -33.45 -14.17 5.32
C SER A 27 -32.59 -15.29 5.91
N GLU A 28 -32.89 -16.55 5.62
CA GLU A 28 -32.11 -17.70 6.12
C GLU A 28 -30.75 -17.83 5.42
N ASN A 29 -30.69 -17.58 4.10
CA ASN A 29 -29.44 -17.60 3.35
C ASN A 29 -28.49 -16.45 3.74
N LEU A 30 -29.03 -15.28 4.11
CA LEU A 30 -28.22 -14.16 4.62
C LEU A 30 -27.62 -14.47 5.99
N PHE A 31 -28.36 -15.22 6.84
CA PHE A 31 -27.88 -15.66 8.15
C PHE A 31 -26.80 -16.74 8.05
N ILE A 32 -26.91 -17.66 7.07
CA ILE A 32 -25.88 -18.69 6.79
C ILE A 32 -24.61 -18.08 6.18
N TYR A 33 -24.73 -17.06 5.32
CA TYR A 33 -23.56 -16.34 4.79
C TYR A 33 -22.83 -15.53 5.86
N SER A 34 -23.56 -15.00 6.85
CA SER A 34 -22.96 -14.24 7.96
C SER A 34 -22.17 -15.12 8.93
N SER A 35 -22.49 -16.42 9.05
CA SER A 35 -21.82 -17.35 9.97
C SER A 35 -20.57 -18.03 9.38
N THR A 36 -20.29 -17.85 8.09
CA THR A 36 -19.15 -18.48 7.39
C THR A 36 -17.98 -17.53 7.13
N MET A 37 -18.15 -16.23 7.32
CA MET A 37 -17.05 -15.26 7.19
C MET A 37 -16.21 -15.26 8.47
N ARG A 38 -15.06 -15.95 8.43
CA ARG A 38 -14.05 -15.84 9.51
C ARG A 38 -13.69 -14.39 9.73
N GLN A 39 -13.50 -14.01 11.00
CA GLN A 39 -13.04 -12.68 11.37
C GLN A 39 -11.74 -12.34 10.62
N TYR A 40 -11.82 -11.31 9.78
CA TYR A 40 -10.75 -10.93 8.86
C TYR A 40 -9.57 -10.26 9.58
N LEU A 41 -9.84 -9.38 10.54
CA LEU A 41 -8.85 -8.73 11.42
C LEU A 41 -9.31 -8.83 12.87
N SER A 42 -8.35 -8.97 13.79
CA SER A 42 -8.66 -8.79 15.22
C SER A 42 -8.93 -7.30 15.51
N ALA A 43 -9.72 -7.03 16.55
CA ALA A 43 -10.08 -5.66 16.93
C ALA A 43 -8.85 -4.76 17.19
N ASP A 44 -7.79 -5.31 17.80
CA ASP A 44 -6.52 -4.60 18.02
C ASP A 44 -5.87 -4.16 16.71
N LYS A 45 -5.83 -5.04 15.69
CA LYS A 45 -5.23 -4.71 14.39
C LYS A 45 -6.06 -3.66 13.67
N GLU A 46 -7.38 -3.82 13.69
CA GLU A 46 -8.31 -2.86 13.09
C GLU A 46 -8.12 -1.47 13.70
N LYS A 47 -8.05 -1.39 15.04
CA LYS A 47 -7.79 -0.15 15.76
C LYS A 47 -6.46 0.49 15.34
N GLU A 48 -5.37 -0.28 15.29
CA GLU A 48 -4.06 0.24 14.88
C GLU A 48 -4.05 0.78 13.45
N LEU A 49 -4.69 0.07 12.51
CA LEU A 49 -4.81 0.51 11.12
C LEU A 49 -5.61 1.83 11.01
N ILE A 50 -6.73 1.92 11.74
CA ILE A 50 -7.58 3.12 11.78
C ILE A 50 -6.81 4.31 12.39
N GLU A 51 -6.11 4.11 13.49
CA GLU A 51 -5.29 5.16 14.13
C GLU A 51 -4.19 5.67 13.21
N THR A 52 -3.50 4.76 12.51
CA THR A 52 -2.48 5.11 11.52
C THR A 52 -3.10 5.92 10.37
N ALA A 53 -4.21 5.45 9.81
CA ALA A 53 -4.91 6.14 8.71
C ALA A 53 -5.40 7.54 9.13
N ASN A 54 -5.98 7.67 10.32
CA ASN A 54 -6.42 8.97 10.85
C ASN A 54 -5.26 9.95 11.03
N THR A 55 -4.11 9.46 11.49
CA THR A 55 -2.90 10.28 11.64
C THR A 55 -2.36 10.75 10.30
N LEU A 56 -2.33 9.85 9.30
CA LEU A 56 -1.93 10.20 7.93
C LEU A 56 -2.86 11.25 7.30
N MET A 57 -4.16 11.20 7.63
CA MET A 57 -5.20 12.09 7.08
C MET A 57 -5.49 13.33 7.95
N ALA A 58 -4.60 13.69 8.88
CA ALA A 58 -4.77 14.85 9.74
C ALA A 58 -5.00 16.14 8.91
N LYS A 59 -5.96 16.97 9.34
CA LYS A 59 -6.32 18.21 8.64
C LYS A 59 -5.10 19.12 8.49
N GLY A 60 -4.86 19.59 7.27
CA GLY A 60 -3.73 20.48 6.94
C GLY A 60 -2.40 19.75 6.73
N LYS A 61 -2.37 18.42 6.83
CA LYS A 61 -1.19 17.60 6.50
C LYS A 61 -1.40 16.76 5.24
N GLY A 62 -0.30 16.36 4.63
CA GLY A 62 -0.25 15.48 3.46
C GLY A 62 0.89 14.48 3.51
N LEU A 63 1.06 13.75 2.41
CA LEU A 63 2.13 12.77 2.24
C LEU A 63 3.20 13.30 1.29
N LEU A 64 4.46 13.12 1.66
CA LEU A 64 5.58 13.29 0.74
C LEU A 64 5.91 11.95 0.09
N ALA A 65 5.72 11.86 -1.23
CA ALA A 65 6.11 10.69 -2.01
C ALA A 65 7.59 10.81 -2.43
N ALA A 66 8.50 10.23 -1.65
CA ALA A 66 9.94 10.18 -1.90
C ALA A 66 10.40 8.76 -2.30
N ASP A 67 9.53 8.03 -3.00
CA ASP A 67 9.65 6.60 -3.31
C ASP A 67 10.05 6.32 -4.75
N GLU A 68 10.70 7.29 -5.41
CA GLU A 68 11.26 7.07 -6.74
C GLU A 68 12.31 5.95 -6.70
N SER A 69 12.11 4.94 -7.54
CA SER A 69 13.10 3.89 -7.78
C SER A 69 14.37 4.46 -8.39
N THR A 70 15.46 3.69 -8.37
CA THR A 70 16.73 4.06 -9.02
C THR A 70 16.54 4.47 -10.49
N ALA A 71 15.68 3.77 -11.24
CA ALA A 71 15.37 4.11 -12.62
C ALA A 71 14.54 5.40 -12.77
N SER A 72 13.67 5.70 -11.80
CA SER A 72 12.89 6.95 -11.80
C SER A 72 13.77 8.14 -11.43
N MET A 73 14.68 7.97 -10.47
CA MET A 73 15.67 8.97 -10.09
C MET A 73 16.64 9.30 -11.22
N LEU A 74 16.98 8.33 -12.09
CA LEU A 74 17.81 8.57 -13.28
C LEU A 74 17.24 9.72 -14.13
N LYS A 75 15.95 9.65 -14.47
CA LYS A 75 15.28 10.68 -15.29
C LYS A 75 15.28 12.04 -14.58
N ARG A 76 15.02 12.03 -13.26
CA ARG A 76 14.99 13.25 -12.44
C ARG A 76 16.37 13.93 -12.42
N PHE A 77 17.43 13.18 -12.13
CA PHE A 77 18.78 13.73 -12.02
C PHE A 77 19.40 14.11 -13.37
N GLN A 78 19.12 13.34 -14.43
CA GLN A 78 19.54 13.70 -15.80
C GLN A 78 19.02 15.08 -16.21
N SER A 79 17.79 15.44 -15.84
CA SER A 79 17.19 16.73 -16.19
C SER A 79 17.92 17.95 -15.58
N ILE A 80 18.75 17.72 -14.56
CA ILE A 80 19.50 18.77 -13.84
C ILE A 80 21.02 18.51 -13.84
N GLY A 81 21.51 17.59 -14.68
CA GLY A 81 22.93 17.32 -14.84
C GLY A 81 23.61 16.65 -13.63
N ILE A 82 22.86 15.96 -12.78
CA ILE A 82 23.40 15.23 -11.62
C ILE A 82 23.60 13.75 -11.98
N GLU A 83 24.72 13.16 -11.53
CA GLU A 83 24.98 11.73 -11.67
C GLU A 83 24.04 10.90 -10.76
N ASN A 84 23.46 9.82 -11.30
CA ASN A 84 22.60 8.91 -10.54
C ASN A 84 23.37 7.82 -9.78
N ASN A 85 24.19 8.22 -8.82
CA ASN A 85 24.82 7.32 -7.85
C ASN A 85 24.03 7.26 -6.53
N GLU A 86 24.36 6.29 -5.67
CA GLU A 86 23.66 6.08 -4.38
C GLU A 86 23.78 7.28 -3.45
N GLU A 87 24.97 7.89 -3.37
CA GLU A 87 25.23 9.02 -2.48
C GLU A 87 24.40 10.25 -2.88
N ASN A 88 24.33 10.58 -4.16
CA ASN A 88 23.49 11.68 -4.65
C ASN A 88 22.00 11.43 -4.36
N ARG A 89 21.54 10.18 -4.49
CA ARG A 89 20.17 9.80 -4.10
C ARG A 89 19.96 9.96 -2.59
N ARG A 90 20.92 9.54 -1.76
CA ARG A 90 20.88 9.70 -0.30
C ARG A 90 20.83 11.17 0.10
N LEU A 91 21.74 11.99 -0.44
CA LEU A 91 21.81 13.45 -0.19
C LEU A 91 20.52 14.15 -0.62
N TYR A 92 19.95 13.80 -1.77
CA TYR A 92 18.67 14.34 -2.21
C TYR A 92 17.54 14.03 -1.22
N ARG A 93 17.48 12.81 -0.68
CA ARG A 93 16.46 12.47 0.33
C ARG A 93 16.75 13.13 1.66
N GLN A 94 18.01 13.21 2.10
CA GLN A 94 18.36 13.97 3.29
C GLN A 94 17.90 15.43 3.17
N LEU A 95 18.16 16.08 2.03
CA LEU A 95 17.69 17.44 1.75
C LEU A 95 16.17 17.57 1.92
N LEU A 96 15.38 16.65 1.37
CA LEU A 96 13.92 16.69 1.51
C LEU A 96 13.46 16.53 2.97
N LEU A 97 14.15 15.69 3.74
CA LEU A 97 13.77 15.36 5.11
C LEU A 97 14.24 16.37 6.15
N THR A 98 15.36 17.07 5.88
CA THR A 98 16.01 17.97 6.85
C THR A 98 16.03 19.42 6.37
N GLY A 99 15.57 19.72 5.16
CA GLY A 99 15.65 21.05 4.55
C GLY A 99 14.72 22.09 5.19
N SER A 100 13.67 21.67 5.90
CA SER A 100 12.77 22.57 6.62
C SER A 100 12.47 22.04 8.02
N LYS A 101 12.54 22.94 9.02
CA LYS A 101 12.12 22.66 10.41
C LYS A 101 10.61 22.52 10.55
N ASP A 102 9.85 23.06 9.59
CA ASP A 102 8.39 23.05 9.60
C ASP A 102 7.79 21.85 8.87
N LEU A 103 8.61 20.92 8.39
CA LEU A 103 8.14 19.76 7.61
C LEU A 103 7.02 19.00 8.35
N ALA A 104 7.18 18.78 9.65
CA ALA A 104 6.22 18.08 10.50
C ALA A 104 4.87 18.78 10.63
N ASN A 105 4.79 20.09 10.37
CA ASN A 105 3.53 20.85 10.41
C ASN A 105 2.61 20.50 9.23
N TYR A 106 3.20 20.08 8.10
CA TYR A 106 2.48 19.87 6.83
C TYR A 106 2.55 18.43 6.32
N ILE A 107 3.49 17.62 6.82
CA ILE A 107 3.68 16.24 6.37
C ILE A 107 3.38 15.30 7.52
N SER A 108 2.42 14.40 7.32
CA SER A 108 2.05 13.34 8.27
C SER A 108 2.74 12.01 7.96
N GLY A 109 3.15 11.80 6.71
CA GLY A 109 3.86 10.59 6.32
C GLY A 109 4.74 10.78 5.09
N VAL A 110 5.78 9.96 5.00
CA VAL A 110 6.72 9.94 3.86
C VAL A 110 6.80 8.54 3.31
N ILE A 111 6.66 8.40 1.99
CA ILE A 111 6.78 7.11 1.31
C ILE A 111 8.21 6.98 0.81
N PHE A 112 8.90 5.91 1.19
CA PHE A 112 10.25 5.61 0.73
C PHE A 112 10.30 4.50 -0.31
N PHE A 113 11.38 4.53 -1.09
CA PHE A 113 11.87 3.36 -1.82
C PHE A 113 12.74 2.49 -0.90
N HIS A 114 12.90 1.21 -1.23
CA HIS A 114 13.64 0.24 -0.42
C HIS A 114 15.05 0.72 -0.04
N GLU A 115 15.80 1.26 -1.00
CA GLU A 115 17.14 1.82 -0.77
C GLU A 115 17.11 2.90 0.31
N THR A 116 16.27 3.92 0.16
CA THR A 116 16.15 5.04 1.09
C THR A 116 15.68 4.62 2.48
N PHE A 117 14.82 3.61 2.57
CA PHE A 117 14.30 3.12 3.85
C PHE A 117 15.40 2.65 4.81
N TYR A 118 16.54 2.18 4.27
CA TYR A 118 17.70 1.73 5.03
C TYR A 118 18.90 2.70 4.99
N GLN A 119 18.76 3.86 4.33
CA GLN A 119 19.78 4.90 4.33
C GLN A 119 19.78 5.72 5.62
N CYS A 120 20.91 6.38 5.87
CA CYS A 120 21.14 7.29 6.99
C CYS A 120 21.49 8.71 6.52
N ASP A 121 21.33 9.67 7.43
CA ASP A 121 21.90 11.01 7.26
C ASP A 121 23.43 11.00 7.44
N ASN A 122 24.03 12.19 7.30
CA ASN A 122 25.47 12.39 7.49
C ASN A 122 25.98 12.04 8.91
N ASN A 123 25.08 11.96 9.89
CA ASN A 123 25.41 11.61 11.28
C ASN A 123 25.19 10.12 11.58
N GLY A 124 24.86 9.32 10.56
CA GLY A 124 24.56 7.90 10.70
C GLY A 124 23.17 7.59 11.25
N LYS A 125 22.30 8.59 11.42
CA LYS A 125 20.94 8.39 11.90
C LYS A 125 20.04 7.90 10.76
N PRO A 126 19.32 6.77 10.92
CA PRO A 126 18.42 6.28 9.88
C PRO A 126 17.31 7.26 9.54
N PHE A 127 16.97 7.41 8.26
CA PHE A 127 15.91 8.33 7.83
C PHE A 127 14.56 8.05 8.47
N ARG A 128 14.21 6.77 8.66
CA ARG A 128 12.98 6.37 9.35
C ARG A 128 12.90 6.85 10.81
N GLU A 129 14.04 6.93 11.51
CA GLU A 129 14.08 7.47 12.87
C GLU A 129 14.02 9.01 12.86
N ILE A 130 14.61 9.67 11.85
CA ILE A 130 14.43 11.12 11.66
C ILE A 130 12.95 11.47 11.48
N LEU A 131 12.20 10.70 10.70
CA LEU A 131 10.76 10.91 10.55
C LEU A 131 10.01 10.73 11.87
N LYS A 132 10.29 9.63 12.57
CA LYS A 132 9.64 9.28 13.82
C LYS A 132 9.84 10.35 14.90
N ASP A 133 11.06 10.89 15.03
CA ASP A 133 11.37 11.96 15.99
C ASP A 133 10.63 13.26 15.68
N ASN A 134 10.21 13.46 14.43
CA ASN A 134 9.39 14.58 13.99
C ASN A 134 7.88 14.27 13.97
N GLY A 135 7.45 13.11 14.49
CA GLY A 135 6.05 12.68 14.46
C GLY A 135 5.52 12.39 13.05
N ILE A 136 6.42 12.11 12.09
CA ILE A 136 6.09 11.78 10.71
C ILE A 136 6.13 10.25 10.55
N ILE A 137 5.10 9.68 9.95
CA ILE A 137 4.98 8.23 9.78
C ILE A 137 5.82 7.77 8.58
N PRO A 138 6.75 6.81 8.74
CA PRO A 138 7.45 6.20 7.60
C PRO A 138 6.55 5.20 6.86
N GLY A 139 6.55 5.29 5.53
CA GLY A 139 5.88 4.37 4.62
C GLY A 139 6.81 3.80 3.57
N ILE A 140 6.39 2.71 2.91
CA ILE A 140 7.23 1.96 1.97
C ILE A 140 6.49 1.63 0.68
N LYS A 141 7.13 1.88 -0.47
CA LYS A 141 6.67 1.36 -1.77
C LYS A 141 6.99 -0.12 -1.88
N VAL A 142 5.97 -0.95 -2.10
CA VAL A 142 6.13 -2.42 -2.09
C VAL A 142 5.91 -3.08 -3.45
N ASP A 143 5.29 -2.38 -4.41
CA ASP A 143 5.16 -2.86 -5.79
C ASP A 143 6.51 -2.97 -6.50
N LYS A 144 6.63 -3.94 -7.40
CA LYS A 144 7.81 -4.22 -8.23
C LYS A 144 7.65 -3.69 -9.67
N GLY A 145 6.80 -2.69 -9.86
CA GLY A 145 6.62 -2.00 -11.14
C GLY A 145 5.54 -2.58 -12.05
N LEU A 146 5.33 -1.89 -13.17
CA LEU A 146 4.35 -2.25 -14.19
C LEU A 146 4.89 -3.37 -15.09
N VAL A 147 3.99 -4.24 -15.53
CA VAL A 147 4.26 -5.28 -16.54
C VAL A 147 3.16 -5.27 -17.61
N PRO A 148 3.50 -5.50 -18.89
CA PRO A 148 2.52 -5.51 -19.97
C PRO A 148 1.41 -6.54 -19.75
N LEU A 149 0.17 -6.16 -20.06
CA LEU A 149 -0.98 -7.07 -20.02
C LEU A 149 -1.19 -7.66 -21.42
N ALA A 150 -0.83 -8.92 -21.60
CA ALA A 150 -0.90 -9.58 -22.91
C ALA A 150 -2.31 -9.55 -23.50
N GLY A 151 -2.42 -9.34 -24.81
CA GLY A 151 -3.70 -9.23 -25.51
C GLY A 151 -4.40 -7.87 -25.39
N THR A 152 -3.76 -6.86 -24.80
CA THR A 152 -4.29 -5.48 -24.69
C THR A 152 -3.49 -4.48 -25.52
N ASN A 153 -4.06 -3.30 -25.78
CA ASN A 153 -3.41 -2.22 -26.53
C ASN A 153 -2.49 -1.37 -25.63
N GLY A 154 -1.35 -1.94 -25.23
CA GLY A 154 -0.32 -1.25 -24.45
C GLY A 154 -0.72 -0.95 -23.00
N GLU A 155 -1.64 -1.74 -22.43
CA GLU A 155 -1.99 -1.64 -21.02
C GLU A 155 -1.05 -2.48 -20.15
N ASN A 156 -1.06 -2.21 -18.85
CA ASN A 156 -0.20 -2.87 -17.88
C ASN A 156 -1.00 -3.33 -16.65
N THR A 157 -0.52 -4.41 -16.01
CA THR A 157 -0.80 -4.68 -14.59
C THR A 157 0.44 -4.35 -13.76
N THR A 158 0.41 -4.59 -12.45
CA THR A 158 1.52 -4.32 -11.54
C THR A 158 1.92 -5.60 -10.83
N GLN A 159 3.21 -5.88 -10.75
CA GLN A 159 3.74 -7.08 -10.09
C GLN A 159 4.26 -6.79 -8.67
N GLY A 160 4.46 -7.84 -7.88
CA GLY A 160 5.12 -7.76 -6.57
C GLY A 160 4.40 -8.43 -5.40
N LEU A 161 3.35 -9.23 -5.67
CA LEU A 161 2.62 -9.96 -4.63
C LEU A 161 3.44 -11.12 -4.03
N ASP A 162 4.37 -11.69 -4.80
CA ASP A 162 5.22 -12.78 -4.34
C ASP A 162 6.08 -12.34 -3.16
N ASN A 163 5.97 -13.09 -2.06
CA ASN A 163 6.61 -12.83 -0.77
C ASN A 163 6.28 -11.45 -0.17
N LEU A 164 5.14 -10.85 -0.56
CA LEU A 164 4.76 -9.52 -0.07
C LEU A 164 4.47 -9.53 1.43
N SER A 165 3.90 -10.61 1.96
CA SER A 165 3.60 -10.76 3.40
C SER A 165 4.88 -10.67 4.23
N GLU A 166 5.89 -11.44 3.85
CA GLU A 166 7.19 -11.52 4.52
C GLU A 166 7.93 -10.17 4.44
N ARG A 167 7.90 -9.54 3.26
CA ARG A 167 8.49 -8.20 3.04
C ARG A 167 7.80 -7.16 3.91
N CYS A 168 6.47 -7.12 3.91
CA CYS A 168 5.71 -6.19 4.76
C CYS A 168 6.02 -6.44 6.24
N ALA A 169 6.15 -7.70 6.68
CA ALA A 169 6.47 -8.03 8.07
C ALA A 169 7.87 -7.55 8.46
N GLN A 170 8.83 -7.63 7.54
CA GLN A 170 10.16 -7.03 7.72
C GLN A 170 10.07 -5.50 7.81
N TYR A 171 9.43 -4.84 6.85
CA TYR A 171 9.31 -3.37 6.87
C TYR A 171 8.58 -2.85 8.10
N TYR A 172 7.55 -3.55 8.57
CA TYR A 172 6.83 -3.19 9.79
C TYR A 172 7.73 -3.28 11.03
N ARG A 173 8.51 -4.36 11.15
CA ARG A 173 9.53 -4.51 12.21
C ARG A 173 10.58 -3.40 12.15
N ASP A 174 10.98 -3.02 10.95
CA ASP A 174 11.99 -1.99 10.74
C ASP A 174 11.44 -0.57 10.88
N GLY A 175 10.13 -0.40 11.07
CA GLY A 175 9.51 0.86 11.48
C GLY A 175 8.41 1.40 10.55
N ALA A 176 8.21 0.83 9.37
CA ALA A 176 7.15 1.27 8.46
C ALA A 176 5.76 1.03 9.06
N ARG A 177 4.80 1.92 8.78
CA ARG A 177 3.40 1.77 9.25
C ARG A 177 2.36 1.85 8.15
N PHE A 178 2.74 2.26 6.94
CA PHE A 178 1.89 2.18 5.77
C PHE A 178 2.68 1.80 4.53
N ALA A 179 1.98 1.34 3.50
CA ALA A 179 2.58 0.91 2.25
C ALA A 179 1.95 1.64 1.07
N LYS A 180 2.66 1.63 -0.06
CA LYS A 180 2.17 2.14 -1.33
C LYS A 180 2.33 1.09 -2.42
N TRP A 181 1.29 0.96 -3.24
CA TRP A 181 1.29 0.18 -4.47
C TRP A 181 0.73 1.05 -5.60
N ARG A 182 1.42 1.13 -6.73
CA ARG A 182 0.98 1.93 -7.88
C ARG A 182 0.56 1.03 -9.04
N CYS A 183 -0.69 1.15 -9.46
CA CYS A 183 -1.16 0.71 -10.77
C CYS A 183 -1.28 1.90 -11.73
N ALA A 184 -1.31 1.66 -13.03
CA ALA A 184 -1.47 2.70 -14.04
C ALA A 184 -2.49 2.25 -15.09
N LEU A 185 -3.49 3.09 -15.32
CA LEU A 185 -4.49 2.92 -16.38
C LEU A 185 -4.26 4.00 -17.44
N LYS A 186 -4.56 3.66 -18.71
CA LYS A 186 -4.47 4.59 -19.83
C LYS A 186 -5.88 4.94 -20.28
N ILE A 187 -6.14 6.23 -20.52
CA ILE A 187 -7.39 6.71 -21.11
C ILE A 187 -7.17 6.89 -22.60
N GLY A 188 -8.06 6.36 -23.42
CA GLY A 188 -7.99 6.43 -24.87
C GLY A 188 -9.13 5.66 -25.53
N ASP A 189 -9.07 5.53 -26.86
CA ASP A 189 -10.08 4.77 -27.60
C ASP A 189 -10.06 3.29 -27.18
N GLY A 190 -11.19 2.79 -26.67
CA GLY A 190 -11.33 1.45 -26.10
C GLY A 190 -10.53 1.19 -24.81
N LEU A 191 -9.99 2.23 -24.15
CA LEU A 191 -9.14 2.11 -22.96
C LEU A 191 -9.67 2.95 -21.77
N PRO A 192 -9.54 2.44 -20.53
CA PRO A 192 -8.97 1.15 -20.17
C PRO A 192 -9.90 -0.01 -20.55
N SER A 193 -9.33 -1.15 -20.95
CA SER A 193 -10.13 -2.34 -21.24
C SER A 193 -10.70 -2.94 -19.96
N GLU A 194 -11.80 -3.70 -20.09
CA GLU A 194 -12.39 -4.42 -18.95
C GLU A 194 -11.38 -5.38 -18.30
N LEU A 195 -10.51 -6.00 -19.09
CA LEU A 195 -9.44 -6.87 -18.59
C LEU A 195 -8.48 -6.07 -17.69
N CYS A 196 -8.07 -4.88 -18.11
CA CYS A 196 -7.14 -4.04 -17.34
C CYS A 196 -7.78 -3.51 -16.05
N ILE A 197 -9.05 -3.08 -16.08
CA ILE A 197 -9.80 -2.64 -14.90
C ILE A 197 -9.90 -3.78 -13.89
N ARG A 198 -10.34 -4.96 -14.33
CA ARG A 198 -10.54 -6.13 -13.47
C ARG A 198 -9.22 -6.59 -12.84
N GLU A 199 -8.17 -6.71 -13.64
CA GLU A 199 -6.86 -7.16 -13.17
C GLU A 199 -6.24 -6.15 -12.20
N THR A 200 -6.28 -4.85 -12.52
CA THR A 200 -5.78 -3.78 -11.64
C THR A 200 -6.53 -3.73 -10.32
N SER A 201 -7.85 -3.91 -10.34
CA SER A 201 -8.69 -3.94 -9.14
C SER A 201 -8.36 -5.16 -8.27
N ASN A 202 -8.22 -6.34 -8.89
CA ASN A 202 -7.88 -7.58 -8.21
C ASN A 202 -6.50 -7.50 -7.54
N VAL A 203 -5.47 -7.04 -8.25
CA VAL A 203 -4.12 -6.94 -7.68
C VAL A 203 -4.05 -5.93 -6.54
N LEU A 204 -4.76 -4.79 -6.63
CA LEU A 204 -4.86 -3.81 -5.54
C LEU A 204 -5.56 -4.38 -4.31
N ALA A 205 -6.64 -5.14 -4.48
CA ALA A 205 -7.34 -5.79 -3.37
C ALA A 205 -6.45 -6.84 -2.69
N ARG A 206 -5.70 -7.64 -3.46
CA ARG A 206 -4.73 -8.61 -2.94
C ARG A 206 -3.61 -7.93 -2.17
N TYR A 207 -3.03 -6.88 -2.72
CA TYR A 207 -2.02 -6.05 -2.05
C TYR A 207 -2.54 -5.49 -0.72
N ALA A 208 -3.70 -4.82 -0.74
CA ALA A 208 -4.28 -4.19 0.44
C ALA A 208 -4.55 -5.23 1.53
N SER A 209 -5.09 -6.39 1.13
CA SER A 209 -5.37 -7.49 2.03
C SER A 209 -4.10 -7.99 2.72
N ILE A 210 -3.03 -8.26 1.95
CA ILE A 210 -1.75 -8.71 2.51
C ILE A 210 -1.19 -7.67 3.49
N CYS A 211 -1.20 -6.39 3.13
CA CYS A 211 -0.67 -5.33 4.00
C CYS A 211 -1.43 -5.22 5.33
N GLN A 212 -2.75 -5.34 5.33
CA GLN A 212 -3.56 -5.25 6.56
C GLN A 212 -3.34 -6.45 7.50
N GLN A 213 -3.00 -7.63 6.95
CA GLN A 213 -2.81 -8.85 7.74
C GLN A 213 -1.49 -8.88 8.54
N VAL A 214 -0.47 -8.18 8.05
CA VAL A 214 0.93 -8.27 8.50
C VAL A 214 1.18 -7.74 9.92
N LEU A 215 0.24 -7.00 10.50
CA LEU A 215 0.29 -6.60 11.91
C LEU A 215 0.28 -7.85 12.80
N ARG A 216 1.44 -8.37 13.19
CA ARG A 216 1.54 -9.41 14.21
C ARG A 216 2.18 -8.81 15.45
N LYS A 217 1.40 -8.72 16.54
CA LYS A 217 1.98 -8.86 17.88
C LYS A 217 2.75 -10.18 17.87
N PHE A 218 4.04 -10.13 18.20
CA PHE A 218 4.82 -11.32 18.49
C PHE A 218 4.12 -12.09 19.62
N SER A 219 3.36 -13.13 19.27
CA SER A 219 3.21 -14.26 20.16
C SER A 219 4.44 -15.12 19.92
N PHE A 220 5.40 -15.03 20.84
CA PHE A 220 6.48 -16.00 20.98
C PHE A 220 5.82 -17.39 21.06
N PHE A 221 5.94 -18.20 20.00
CA PHE A 221 5.79 -19.65 20.13
C PHE A 221 7.18 -20.22 19.97
N SER A 222 7.83 -20.42 21.11
CA SER A 222 9.00 -21.26 21.26
C SER A 222 8.68 -22.69 20.82
N GLY A 223 9.49 -23.22 19.92
CA GLY A 223 9.79 -24.66 19.83
C GLY A 223 8.72 -25.56 19.21
N PHE A 224 9.05 -26.14 18.06
CA PHE A 224 8.93 -27.58 17.90
C PHE A 224 10.31 -28.12 17.53
N ARG A 225 10.95 -28.75 18.52
CA ARG A 225 11.87 -29.86 18.29
C ARG A 225 11.06 -30.96 17.62
N THR A 226 11.62 -31.56 16.59
CA THR A 226 11.33 -32.95 16.24
C THR A 226 12.66 -33.67 16.20
N ASP A 227 12.65 -34.85 16.80
CA ASP A 227 13.78 -35.74 17.07
C ASP A 227 14.60 -36.10 15.82
#